data_AF-A0A7Y3V6T1-F1
#
_entry.id   AF-A0A7Y3V6T1-F1
#
_cell.length_a   1.000
_cell.length_b   1.000
_cell.length_c   1.000
_cell.angle_alpha   90.00
_cell.angle_beta   90.00
_cell.angle_gamma   90.00
#
_symmetry.space_group_name_H-M   'P 1'
#
loop_
_entity.id
_entity.type
_entity.pdbx_description
1 polymer ?
#
loop_
_entity_poly.entity_id
_entity_poly.type
_entity_poly.pdbx_seq_one_letter_code
_entity_poly.pdbx_strand_id
1 'polypeptide(L)' 'MDFKKSYEFLKQGKHVKRKEWGGYWKWENNTIMIHCKDGKVLDIRDTEDVDFTMSNILANDWEVVEDAKIK' A
#
# COMPACT_ATOMS: atom_id res chain seq x y z
N MET A 1 -9.03 -7.92 -1.53
CA MET A 1 -8.56 -8.83 -0.48
C MET A 1 -8.39 -8.04 0.80
N ASP A 2 -8.42 -8.70 1.95
CA ASP A 2 -8.14 -8.02 3.22
C ASP A 2 -6.66 -7.59 3.31
N PHE A 3 -6.35 -6.71 4.25
CA PHE A 3 -4.98 -6.26 4.42
C PHE A 3 -4.05 -7.34 4.96
N LYS A 4 -4.57 -8.31 5.73
CA LYS A 4 -3.75 -9.43 6.24
C LYS A 4 -3.07 -10.17 5.09
N LYS A 5 -3.84 -10.55 4.07
CA LYS A 5 -3.31 -11.19 2.85
C LYS A 5 -2.43 -10.24 2.05
N SER A 6 -2.79 -8.96 2.00
CA SER A 6 -1.98 -7.93 1.33
C SER A 6 -0.61 -7.75 1.98
N TYR A 7 -0.54 -7.83 3.30
CA TYR A 7 0.69 -7.75 4.09
C TYR A 7 1.62 -8.94 3.82
N GLU A 8 1.07 -10.14 3.66
CA GLU A 8 1.84 -11.32 3.23
C GLU A 8 2.47 -11.10 1.84
N PHE A 9 1.73 -10.52 0.90
CA PHE A 9 2.25 -10.18 -0.43
C PHE A 9 3.31 -9.06 -0.39
N LEU A 10 3.09 -8.03 0.43
CA LEU A 10 4.10 -6.99 0.68
C LEU A 10 5.42 -7.61 1.13
N LYS A 11 5.38 -8.52 2.11
CA LYS A 11 6.58 -9.22 2.60
C LYS A 11 7.26 -10.10 1.55
N GLN A 12 6.56 -10.50 0.49
CA GLN A 12 7.10 -11.21 -0.68
C GLN A 12 7.64 -10.27 -1.77
N GLY A 13 7.68 -8.96 -1.52
CA GLY A 13 8.15 -7.95 -2.46
C GLY A 13 7.12 -7.56 -3.52
N LYS A 14 5.86 -7.97 -3.39
CA LYS A 14 4.78 -7.55 -4.29
C LYS A 14 4.28 -6.16 -3.92
N HIS A 15 3.82 -5.42 -4.92
CA HIS A 15 3.11 -4.16 -4.73
C HIS A 15 1.63 -4.44 -4.54
N VAL A 16 0.98 -3.70 -3.64
CA VAL A 16 -0.47 -3.82 -3.41
C VAL A 16 -1.12 -2.45 -3.41
N LYS A 17 -2.39 -2.36 -3.79
CA LYS A 17 -3.15 -1.10 -3.72
C LYS A 17 -4.61 -1.35 -3.37
N ARG A 18 -5.32 -0.28 -3.04
CA ARG A 18 -6.79 -0.26 -2.98
C ARG A 18 -7.32 -0.16 -4.41
N LYS A 19 -8.46 -0.79 -4.71
CA LYS A 19 -9.06 -0.77 -6.07
C LYS A 19 -9.17 0.64 -6.68
N GLU A 20 -9.69 1.58 -5.90
CA GLU A 20 -9.96 2.96 -6.34
C GLU A 20 -8.79 3.93 -6.06
N TRP A 21 -7.68 3.47 -5.49
CA TRP A 21 -6.56 4.34 -5.16
C TRP A 21 -5.50 4.32 -6.27
N GLY A 22 -5.07 5.51 -6.69
CA GLY A 22 -4.08 5.68 -7.76
C GLY A 22 -2.64 5.44 -7.34
N GLY A 23 -2.39 5.18 -6.05
CA GLY A 23 -1.09 4.81 -5.51
C GLY A 23 -0.92 3.31 -5.29
N TYR A 24 0.21 2.91 -4.71
CA TYR A 24 0.45 1.55 -4.25
C TYR A 24 1.32 1.55 -3.00
N TRP A 25 1.27 0.46 -2.24
CA TRP A 25 2.12 0.20 -1.09
C TRP A 25 3.13 -0.88 -1.47
N LYS A 26 4.34 -0.75 -0.94
CA LYS A 26 5.45 -1.65 -1.18
C LYS A 26 6.24 -1.87 0.09
N TRP A 27 6.77 -3.08 0.26
CA TRP A 27 7.74 -3.36 1.32
C TRP A 27 9.15 -2.98 0.85
N GLU A 28 9.72 -1.93 1.45
CA GLU A 28 11.10 -1.48 1.22
C GLU A 28 11.70 -1.03 2.54
N ASN A 29 13.03 -1.01 2.68
CA ASN A 29 13.70 -0.45 3.87
C ASN A 29 13.19 -1.02 5.22
N ASN A 30 12.73 -2.28 5.20
CA ASN A 30 12.14 -2.96 6.36
C ASN A 30 10.87 -2.29 6.92
N THR A 31 10.11 -1.58 6.08
CA THR A 31 8.83 -0.94 6.40
C THR A 31 7.87 -1.00 5.20
N ILE A 32 6.68 -0.42 5.35
CA ILE A 32 5.75 -0.18 4.25
C ILE A 32 5.97 1.24 3.73
N MET A 33 6.38 1.34 2.48
CA MET A 33 6.44 2.60 1.73
C MET A 33 5.15 2.77 0.93
N ILE A 34 4.51 3.93 1.10
CA ILE A 34 3.26 4.33 0.49
C ILE A 34 3.60 5.28 -0.66
N HIS A 35 3.46 4.79 -1.90
CA HIS A 35 3.61 5.60 -3.10
C HIS A 35 2.25 6.20 -3.47
N CYS A 36 2.12 7.50 -3.31
CA CYS A 36 0.91 8.25 -3.65
C CYS A 36 0.84 8.55 -5.15
N LYS A 37 -0.38 8.81 -5.64
CA LYS A 37 -0.66 9.13 -7.05
C LYS A 37 0.09 10.36 -7.60
N ASP A 38 0.52 11.25 -6.70
CA ASP A 38 1.21 12.50 -6.99
C ASP A 38 2.74 12.35 -7.00
N GLY A 39 3.24 11.12 -6.84
CA GLY A 39 4.67 10.82 -6.77
C GLY A 39 5.28 11.00 -5.38
N LYS A 40 4.51 11.45 -4.38
CA LYS A 40 4.97 11.48 -2.99
C LYS A 40 5.17 10.05 -2.47
N VAL A 41 6.28 9.81 -1.78
CA VAL A 41 6.55 8.55 -1.11
C VAL A 41 6.63 8.80 0.39
N LEU A 42 5.86 8.04 1.16
CA LEU A 42 5.75 8.16 2.61
C LEU A 42 6.11 6.83 3.25
N ASP A 43 6.87 6.85 4.34
CA ASP A 43 6.92 5.71 5.24
C ASP A 43 5.60 5.66 6.02
N ILE A 44 5.02 4.48 6.21
CA ILE A 44 3.78 4.33 7.01
C ILE A 44 3.94 4.83 8.45
N ARG A 45 5.17 4.83 8.97
CA ARG A 45 5.52 5.34 10.31
C ARG A 45 5.44 6.86 10.42
N ASP A 46 5.56 7.55 9.29
CA ASP A 46 5.52 9.01 9.20
C ASP A 46 4.12 9.52 8.85
N THR A 47 3.08 8.68 9.02
CA THR A 47 1.71 9.10 8.73
C THR A 47 1.22 10.17 9.70
N GLU A 48 0.74 11.28 9.16
CA GLU A 48 0.15 12.37 9.94
C GLU A 48 -1.36 12.14 10.21
N ASP A 49 -2.02 11.35 9.36
CA ASP A 49 -3.43 10.99 9.49
C ASP A 49 -3.57 9.49 9.79
N VAL A 50 -3.54 9.18 11.09
CA VAL A 50 -3.61 7.81 11.60
C VAL A 50 -4.98 7.19 11.30
N ASP A 51 -6.07 7.95 11.40
CA ASP A 51 -7.43 7.43 11.16
C ASP A 51 -7.60 7.01 9.69
N PHE A 52 -7.13 7.85 8.76
CA PHE A 52 -7.11 7.51 7.34
C PHE A 52 -6.25 6.27 7.05
N THR A 53 -5.07 6.19 7.65
CA THR A 53 -4.14 5.06 7.45
C THR A 53 -4.75 3.75 7.97
N MET A 54 -5.31 3.78 9.17
CA MET A 54 -5.97 2.63 9.77
C MET A 54 -7.23 2.23 8.99
N SER A 55 -8.01 3.20 8.50
CA SER A 55 -9.19 2.93 7.64
C SER A 55 -8.80 2.21 6.36
N ASN A 56 -7.66 2.55 5.76
CA ASN A 56 -7.13 1.82 4.60
C ASN A 56 -6.69 0.39 4.98
N ILE A 57 -5.96 0.24 6.09
CA ILE A 57 -5.53 -1.08 6.62
C ILE A 57 -6.74 -1.98 6.90
N LEU A 58 -7.83 -1.45 7.43
CA LEU A 58 -9.01 -2.25 7.82
C LEU A 58 -9.90 -2.67 6.66
N ALA A 59 -9.66 -2.14 5.46
CA ALA A 59 -10.55 -2.35 4.34
C ALA A 59 -10.20 -3.59 3.49
N ASN A 60 -11.16 -4.06 2.68
CA ASN A 60 -11.18 -5.42 2.10
C ASN A 60 -11.03 -5.50 0.57
N ASP A 61 -10.77 -4.36 -0.05
CA ASP A 61 -10.63 -4.13 -1.48
C ASP A 61 -9.18 -3.88 -1.89
N TRP A 62 -8.22 -4.54 -1.25
CA TRP A 62 -6.84 -4.57 -1.71
C TRP A 62 -6.64 -5.51 -2.91
N GLU A 63 -5.67 -5.21 -3.75
CA GLU A 63 -5.26 -6.03 -4.89
C GLU A 63 -3.75 -5.96 -5.09
N VAL A 64 -3.16 -7.02 -5.65
CA VAL A 64 -1.75 -7.04 -6.06
C VAL A 64 -1.63 -6.27 -7.38
N VAL A 65 -0.63 -5.42 -7.48
CA VAL A 65 -0.27 -4.70 -8.70
C VAL A 65 0.79 -5.52 -9.43
N GLU A 66 0.54 -5.82 -10.69
CA GLU A 66 1.56 -6.36 -11.61
C GLU A 66 2.42 -5.18 -12.11
N ASP A 67 3.75 -5.31 -12.12
CA ASP A 67 4.68 -4.21 -12.44
C ASP A 67 4.39 -3.49 -13.77
N ALA A 68 3.74 -4.15 -14.73
CA ALA A 68 3.31 -3.55 -16.00
C ALA A 68 2.17 -2.50 -15.87
N LYS A 69 1.54 -2.37 -14.70
CA LYS A 69 0.37 -1.49 -14.45
C LYS A 69 0.71 -0.25 -13.61
N ILE A 70 1.98 -0.06 -13.24
CA ILE A 70 2.46 1.15 -12.58
C ILE A 70 2.92 2.10 -13.69
N LYS A 71 2.02 2.95 -14.16
CA LYS A 71 2.32 4.02 -15.12
C LYS A 71 2.70 5.29 -14.39
#